data_AF-A0A2D5Z5R2-F1
#
_entry.id   AF-A0A2D5Z5R2-F1
#
_cell.length_a   1.000
_cell.length_b   1.000
_cell.length_c   1.000
_cell.angle_alpha   90.00
_cell.angle_beta   90.00
_cell.angle_gamma   90.00
#
_symmetry.space_group_name_H-M   'P 1'
#
loop_
_entity.id
_entity.type
_entity.pdbx_description
1 polymer ?
#
loop_
_entity_poly.entity_id
_entity_poly.type
_entity_poly.pdbx_seq_one_letter_code
_entity_poly.pdbx_strand_id
1 'polypeptide(L)'
;MNDEVTKPDIVTGLAGLGIAPAAHIMVHASLSKFGHVDGGAATVVEALREAAGPGGAVVVPSFRDAIRSDSYTLRECREQCPQALCPSRERGYTGAVGETVRALDDAIRSCHPTHSWVGIGGGAEELLSGHRESPTPCGRESPFVRLMQQDGFLLLLGVNVRALTNVHVVEDARNVPYLSAIDPPHRHATYTTSGRRIQYRYDEQLQDALDRAGIVRTSRIGDATCHAIRARDFGSFLWVITEDDPWSLVLRPSEDAWDPDEDARRKIGRMVEVWTASPDRDAWQRLVAASQRQPAPNRFEPATDVRTDCPAYRGVVRDHHRCAANDIPPWESFSDYPVDEPGVATCGQCNWRGQ
;
A
#
# COMPACT_ATOMS: atom_id res chain seq x y z
N MET A 1 14.76 2.04 31.77
CA MET A 1 15.70 3.01 31.19
C MET A 1 15.38 2.99 29.71
N ASN A 2 14.86 4.09 29.16
CA ASN A 2 14.76 4.21 27.71
C ASN A 2 16.16 4.57 27.25
N ASP A 3 16.93 3.54 26.90
CA ASP A 3 18.24 3.74 26.33
C ASP A 3 18.05 4.49 25.00
N GLU A 4 18.88 5.51 24.82
CA GLU A 4 18.92 6.32 23.61
C GLU A 4 19.27 5.44 22.40
N VAL A 5 18.50 5.55 21.33
CA VAL A 5 18.72 4.81 20.08
C VAL A 5 19.69 5.60 19.21
N THR A 6 20.84 5.00 18.91
CA THR A 6 21.92 5.62 18.16
C THR A 6 21.96 5.12 16.71
N LYS A 7 22.74 5.79 15.84
CA LYS A 7 22.93 5.34 14.45
C LYS A 7 23.43 3.88 14.35
N PRO A 8 24.47 3.45 15.12
CA PRO A 8 24.91 2.04 15.12
C PRO A 8 23.82 1.03 15.50
N ASP A 9 22.93 1.37 16.42
CA ASP A 9 21.82 0.48 16.81
C ASP A 9 20.86 0.25 15.63
N ILE A 10 20.55 1.33 14.90
CA ILE A 10 19.70 1.27 13.71
C ILE A 10 20.40 0.46 12.60
N VAL A 11 21.67 0.73 12.31
CA VAL A 11 22.42 -0.01 11.28
C VAL A 11 22.49 -1.51 11.61
N THR A 12 22.77 -1.86 12.86
CA THR A 12 22.80 -3.24 13.34
C THR A 12 21.42 -3.89 13.23
N GLY A 13 20.37 -3.17 13.61
CA GLY A 13 18.99 -3.62 13.48
C GLY A 13 18.57 -3.89 12.04
N LEU A 14 18.95 -3.00 11.11
CA LEU A 14 18.72 -3.15 9.67
C LEU A 14 19.50 -4.34 9.09
N ALA A 15 20.74 -4.57 9.54
CA ALA A 15 21.50 -5.76 9.16
C ALA A 15 20.82 -7.05 9.66
N GLY A 16 20.23 -7.03 10.87
CA GLY A 16 19.42 -8.14 11.39
C GLY A 16 18.14 -8.41 10.57
N LEU A 17 17.61 -7.40 9.89
CA LEU A 17 16.53 -7.56 8.91
C LEU A 17 17.02 -8.12 7.56
N GLY A 18 18.34 -8.28 7.37
CA GLY A 18 18.95 -8.76 6.15
C GLY A 18 19.25 -7.69 5.12
N ILE A 19 19.22 -6.41 5.51
CA ILE A 19 19.65 -5.31 4.63
C ILE A 19 21.17 -5.30 4.57
N ALA A 20 21.69 -5.26 3.35
CA ALA A 20 23.11 -5.27 3.07
C ALA A 20 23.46 -4.15 2.08
N PRO A 21 24.74 -3.75 1.97
CA PRO A 21 25.18 -2.77 1.00
C PRO A 21 24.72 -3.12 -0.43
N ALA A 22 24.39 -2.08 -1.19
CA ALA A 22 23.72 -2.12 -2.49
C ALA A 22 22.23 -2.53 -2.47
N ALA A 23 21.60 -2.64 -1.30
CA ALA A 23 20.16 -2.90 -1.23
C ALA A 23 19.32 -1.70 -1.71
N HIS A 24 18.29 -2.00 -2.49
CA HIS A 24 17.20 -1.07 -2.77
C HIS A 24 16.11 -1.26 -1.73
N ILE A 25 15.85 -0.23 -0.94
CA ILE A 25 14.89 -0.28 0.17
C ILE A 25 13.81 0.78 0.03
N MET A 26 12.57 0.36 0.23
CA MET A 26 11.39 1.21 0.25
C MET A 26 10.82 1.23 1.67
N VAL A 27 10.78 2.41 2.28
CA VAL A 27 10.65 2.54 3.75
C VAL A 27 9.38 3.27 4.13
N HIS A 28 8.58 2.65 4.99
CA HIS A 28 7.56 3.32 5.79
C HIS A 28 8.03 3.33 7.24
N ALA A 29 7.94 4.49 7.90
CA ALA A 29 8.50 4.64 9.24
C ALA A 29 7.66 5.53 10.14
N SER A 30 7.58 5.17 11.42
CA SER A 30 7.04 6.00 12.49
C SER A 30 8.13 6.29 13.51
N LEU A 31 8.76 7.47 13.41
CA LEU A 31 9.87 7.86 14.31
C LEU A 31 9.50 7.73 15.79
N SER A 32 8.27 8.12 16.15
CA SER A 32 7.77 8.06 17.53
C SER A 32 7.75 6.65 18.14
N LYS A 33 7.83 5.60 17.31
CA LYS A 33 7.81 4.20 17.75
C LYS A 33 9.17 3.66 18.13
N PHE A 34 10.25 4.37 17.78
CA PHE A 34 11.62 3.97 18.15
C PHE A 34 11.95 4.27 19.62
N GLY A 35 11.17 5.11 20.30
CA GLY A 35 11.56 5.69 21.57
C GLY A 35 12.34 7.00 21.37
N HIS A 36 13.43 7.20 22.11
CA HIS A 36 14.28 8.37 21.93
C HIS A 36 15.42 8.05 20.94
N VAL A 37 15.44 8.71 19.79
CA VAL A 37 16.51 8.58 18.79
C VAL A 37 17.42 9.78 18.89
N ASP A 38 18.71 9.55 19.14
CA ASP A 38 19.74 10.60 19.09
C ASP A 38 19.71 11.26 17.70
N GLY A 39 19.64 12.58 17.62
CA GLY A 39 19.52 13.32 16.34
C GLY A 39 18.20 13.10 15.57
N GLY A 40 17.23 12.36 16.13
CA GLY A 40 15.89 12.20 15.57
C GLY A 40 15.85 11.57 14.16
N ALA A 41 15.02 12.12 13.27
CA ALA A 41 14.81 11.59 11.92
C ALA A 41 16.11 11.58 11.08
N ALA A 42 17.00 12.55 11.26
CA ALA A 42 18.26 12.62 10.52
C ALA A 42 19.11 11.37 10.77
N THR A 43 19.21 10.91 12.02
CA THR A 43 19.95 9.70 12.38
C THR A 43 19.36 8.45 11.74
N VAL A 44 18.02 8.35 11.66
CA VAL A 44 17.37 7.24 10.94
C VAL A 44 17.72 7.28 9.45
N VAL A 45 17.68 8.46 8.82
CA VAL A 45 18.01 8.62 7.39
C VAL A 45 19.48 8.29 7.10
N GLU A 46 20.40 8.74 7.94
CA GLU A 46 21.82 8.41 7.82
C GLU A 46 22.07 6.90 7.98
N ALA A 47 21.41 6.25 8.95
CA ALA A 47 21.50 4.80 9.12
C ALA A 47 20.96 4.03 7.91
N LEU A 48 19.84 4.49 7.31
CA LEU A 48 19.28 3.89 6.10
C LEU A 48 20.23 4.05 4.91
N ARG A 49 20.82 5.23 4.73
CA ARG A 49 21.81 5.50 3.67
C ARG A 49 23.06 4.63 3.85
N GLU A 50 23.55 4.49 5.08
CA GLU A 50 24.69 3.63 5.42
C GLU A 50 24.39 2.15 5.13
N ALA A 51 23.24 1.65 5.57
CA ALA A 51 22.83 0.26 5.37
C ALA A 51 22.61 -0.07 3.87
N ALA A 52 22.02 0.84 3.10
CA ALA A 52 21.84 0.67 1.64
C ALA A 52 23.17 0.81 0.88
N GLY A 53 24.14 1.56 1.41
CA GLY A 53 25.43 1.80 0.76
C GLY A 53 25.34 2.60 -0.55
N PRO A 54 26.47 2.89 -1.21
CA PRO A 54 26.53 3.80 -2.35
C PRO A 54 25.80 3.30 -3.60
N GLY A 55 25.76 1.98 -3.81
CA GLY A 55 25.04 1.37 -4.95
C GLY A 55 23.55 1.13 -4.68
N GLY A 56 23.10 1.30 -3.44
CA GLY A 56 21.72 1.06 -3.04
C GLY A 56 20.82 2.27 -3.28
N ALA A 57 19.58 2.14 -2.84
CA ALA A 57 18.61 3.23 -2.86
C ALA A 57 17.77 3.21 -1.59
N VAL A 58 17.47 4.38 -1.04
CA VAL A 58 16.45 4.55 0.01
C VAL A 58 15.32 5.35 -0.59
N VAL A 59 14.13 4.73 -0.67
CA VAL A 59 12.93 5.36 -1.21
C VAL A 59 11.86 5.42 -0.11
N VAL A 60 11.25 6.59 0.07
CA VAL A 60 10.21 6.84 1.07
C VAL A 60 8.97 7.42 0.43
N PRO A 61 7.77 7.13 0.95
CA PRO A 61 6.55 7.74 0.44
C PRO A 61 6.59 9.24 0.76
N SER A 62 6.15 10.08 -0.18
CA SER A 62 5.97 11.53 0.00
C SER A 62 4.60 11.91 -0.56
N PHE A 63 3.58 11.24 -0.04
CA PHE A 63 2.21 11.33 -0.53
C PHE A 63 1.55 12.63 -0.06
N ARG A 64 0.57 13.08 -0.83
CA ARG A 64 -0.27 14.23 -0.49
C ARG A 64 -1.37 13.84 0.48
N ASP A 65 -2.09 14.86 0.94
CA ASP A 65 -3.15 14.77 1.94
C ASP A 65 -4.33 13.92 1.46
N ALA A 66 -5.29 13.68 2.35
CA ALA A 66 -6.46 12.84 2.17
C ALA A 66 -7.11 13.05 0.80
N ILE A 67 -7.32 11.92 0.12
CA ILE A 67 -8.03 11.79 -1.14
C ILE A 67 -9.31 12.64 -1.08
N ARG A 68 -9.49 13.56 -2.04
CA ARG A 68 -10.64 14.48 -2.23
C ARG A 68 -10.59 15.87 -1.53
N SER A 69 -9.41 16.36 -1.15
CA SER A 69 -9.20 17.80 -0.89
C SER A 69 -8.68 18.57 -2.12
N ASP A 70 -8.91 19.88 -2.24
CA ASP A 70 -8.35 20.65 -3.37
C ASP A 70 -6.80 20.61 -3.48
N SER A 71 -6.13 20.08 -2.44
CA SER A 71 -4.68 19.93 -2.31
C SER A 71 -4.16 18.48 -2.35
N TYR A 72 -5.00 17.47 -2.63
CA TYR A 72 -4.57 16.05 -2.65
C TYR A 72 -3.62 15.69 -3.81
N THR A 73 -3.31 16.66 -4.69
CA THR A 73 -2.41 16.50 -5.85
C THR A 73 -1.28 17.53 -5.86
N LEU A 74 -0.06 17.09 -6.19
CA LEU A 74 1.10 17.93 -6.48
C LEU A 74 0.83 18.87 -7.64
N ARG A 75 1.02 20.16 -7.40
CA ARG A 75 0.72 21.22 -8.37
C ARG A 75 1.47 21.01 -9.67
N GLU A 76 2.75 20.67 -9.59
CA GLU A 76 3.62 20.44 -10.76
C GLU A 76 3.30 19.15 -11.52
N CYS A 77 2.43 18.29 -10.97
CA CYS A 77 2.06 17.00 -11.55
C CYS A 77 0.58 16.91 -11.98
N ARG A 78 -0.23 17.96 -11.73
CA ARG A 78 -1.70 17.94 -11.90
C ARG A 78 -2.16 17.74 -13.34
N GLU A 79 -1.55 18.42 -14.30
CA GLU A 79 -1.98 18.37 -15.71
C GLU A 79 -1.13 17.38 -16.50
N GLN A 80 0.20 17.48 -16.37
CA GLN A 80 1.17 16.43 -16.68
C GLN A 80 2.52 16.90 -16.13
N CYS A 81 3.28 16.00 -15.54
CA CYS A 81 4.62 16.36 -15.08
C CYS A 81 5.51 16.71 -16.28
N PRO A 82 6.15 17.90 -16.33
CA PRO A 82 6.93 18.30 -17.49
C PRO A 82 8.23 17.49 -17.65
N GLN A 83 8.59 16.66 -16.67
CA GLN A 83 9.88 15.98 -16.56
C GLN A 83 9.71 14.50 -16.19
N ALA A 84 10.79 13.72 -16.29
CA ALA A 84 10.80 12.31 -15.88
C ALA A 84 10.67 12.16 -14.35
N LEU A 85 11.39 13.01 -13.62
CA LEU A 85 11.33 13.18 -12.18
C LEU A 85 10.59 14.48 -11.84
N CYS A 86 9.94 14.51 -10.69
CA CYS A 86 9.16 15.65 -10.24
C CYS A 86 10.07 16.75 -9.67
N PRO A 87 9.97 18.01 -10.15
CA PRO A 87 10.71 19.13 -9.57
C PRO A 87 10.10 19.65 -8.26
N SER A 88 8.91 19.14 -7.87
CA SER A 88 8.14 19.69 -6.74
C SER A 88 8.86 19.52 -5.41
N ARG A 89 8.98 20.64 -4.69
CA ARG A 89 9.45 20.70 -3.31
C ARG A 89 8.30 20.72 -2.29
N GLU A 90 7.05 20.48 -2.72
CA GLU A 90 5.90 20.40 -1.82
C GLU A 90 6.07 19.26 -0.81
N ARG A 91 5.70 19.52 0.46
CA ARG A 91 5.81 18.55 1.55
C ARG A 91 4.87 17.35 1.35
N GLY A 92 5.30 16.19 1.86
CA GLY A 92 4.45 15.01 2.02
C GLY A 92 3.86 14.93 3.44
N TYR A 93 2.86 14.05 3.62
CA TYR A 93 2.14 13.85 4.89
C TYR A 93 2.44 12.50 5.57
N THR A 94 3.53 11.84 5.16
CA THR A 94 3.85 10.44 5.50
C THR A 94 4.81 10.29 6.69
N GLY A 95 5.13 11.39 7.38
CA GLY A 95 5.91 11.40 8.62
C GLY A 95 7.29 12.06 8.52
N ALA A 96 7.93 12.24 9.68
CA ALA A 96 9.17 13.00 9.82
C ALA A 96 10.34 12.41 9.01
N VAL A 97 10.50 11.08 8.99
CA VAL A 97 11.56 10.42 8.23
C VAL A 97 11.43 10.70 6.73
N GLY A 98 10.22 10.57 6.18
CA GLY A 98 9.97 10.85 4.77
C GLY A 98 10.24 12.30 4.39
N GLU A 99 9.86 13.23 5.25
CA GLU A 99 10.11 14.66 5.05
C GLU A 99 11.60 15.02 5.18
N THR A 100 12.34 14.38 6.09
CA THR A 100 13.79 14.55 6.20
C THR A 100 14.50 14.11 4.92
N VAL A 101 14.13 12.95 4.34
CA VAL A 101 14.71 12.54 3.04
C VAL A 101 14.36 13.56 1.94
N ARG A 102 13.11 14.02 1.85
CA ARG A 102 12.67 15.00 0.83
C ARG A 102 13.42 16.33 0.89
N ALA A 103 13.85 16.71 2.09
CA ALA A 103 14.57 17.96 2.32
C ALA A 103 16.07 17.89 1.96
N LEU A 104 16.63 16.71 1.68
CA LEU A 104 18.02 16.58 1.27
C LEU A 104 18.24 17.17 -0.13
N ASP A 105 19.44 17.74 -0.34
CA ASP A 105 19.80 18.39 -1.61
C ASP A 105 19.92 17.38 -2.76
N ASP A 106 20.36 16.16 -2.46
CA ASP A 106 20.53 15.07 -3.43
C ASP A 106 19.29 14.15 -3.55
N ALA A 107 18.18 14.49 -2.89
CA ALA A 107 16.94 13.74 -3.02
C ALA A 107 16.23 14.07 -4.33
N ILE A 108 15.73 13.01 -4.97
CA ILE A 108 14.91 13.08 -6.18
C ILE A 108 13.50 12.55 -5.90
N ARG A 109 12.53 12.91 -6.74
CA ARG A 109 11.11 12.59 -6.54
C ARG A 109 10.51 11.98 -7.80
N SER A 110 9.82 10.85 -7.66
CA SER A 110 9.03 10.26 -8.75
C SER A 110 7.81 11.12 -9.09
N CYS A 111 7.39 11.10 -10.36
CA CYS A 111 6.34 12.00 -10.81
C CYS A 111 4.93 11.37 -10.83
N HIS A 112 4.29 11.31 -9.66
CA HIS A 112 2.88 10.96 -9.52
C HIS A 112 2.13 12.03 -8.71
N PRO A 113 0.97 12.53 -9.17
CA PRO A 113 0.29 13.66 -8.54
C PRO A 113 -0.10 13.40 -7.08
N THR A 114 -0.60 12.20 -6.77
CA THR A 114 -1.08 11.86 -5.43
C THR A 114 -0.07 11.08 -4.58
N HIS A 115 0.58 10.06 -5.18
CA HIS A 115 1.42 9.09 -4.48
C HIS A 115 2.90 9.16 -4.91
N SER A 116 3.48 10.35 -4.98
CA SER A 116 4.92 10.45 -5.28
C SER A 116 5.79 9.83 -4.18
N TRP A 117 6.86 9.18 -4.60
CA TRP A 117 7.95 8.69 -3.77
C TRP A 117 9.18 9.59 -3.92
N VAL A 118 9.96 9.70 -2.85
CA VAL A 118 11.23 10.43 -2.81
C VAL A 118 12.34 9.44 -2.54
N GLY A 119 13.50 9.62 -3.16
CA GLY A 119 14.62 8.69 -3.01
C GLY A 119 15.98 9.35 -3.02
N ILE A 120 16.93 8.66 -2.40
CA ILE A 120 18.35 8.99 -2.32
C ILE A 120 19.21 7.75 -2.60
N GLY A 121 20.47 7.94 -2.96
CA GLY A 121 21.42 6.86 -3.30
C GLY A 121 21.49 6.55 -4.79
N GLY A 122 22.52 5.80 -5.19
CA GLY A 122 22.85 5.57 -6.60
C GLY A 122 21.75 4.86 -7.41
N GLY A 123 20.92 4.03 -6.78
CA GLY A 123 19.82 3.33 -7.44
C GLY A 123 18.47 4.07 -7.43
N ALA A 124 18.39 5.27 -6.83
CA ALA A 124 17.10 5.94 -6.64
C ALA A 124 16.43 6.32 -7.96
N GLU A 125 17.20 6.76 -8.95
CA GLU A 125 16.66 7.21 -10.24
C GLU A 125 16.00 6.07 -11.00
N GLU A 126 16.59 4.87 -10.95
CA GLU A 126 16.05 3.67 -11.59
C GLU A 126 14.70 3.25 -10.99
N LEU A 127 14.55 3.38 -9.67
CA LEU A 127 13.28 3.07 -8.99
C LEU A 127 12.20 4.11 -9.24
N LEU A 128 12.57 5.39 -9.37
CA LEU A 128 11.63 6.50 -9.37
C LEU A 128 11.22 6.99 -10.77
N SER A 129 12.04 6.68 -11.77
CA SER A 129 11.79 7.06 -13.16
C SER A 129 10.63 6.27 -13.77
N GLY A 130 9.85 6.95 -14.62
CA GLY A 130 8.71 6.35 -15.31
C GLY A 130 7.38 6.47 -14.58
N HIS A 131 7.35 6.78 -13.27
CA HIS A 131 6.10 6.88 -12.49
C HIS A 131 5.06 7.86 -13.07
N ARG A 132 5.51 8.81 -13.90
CA ARG A 132 4.66 9.71 -14.67
C ARG A 132 3.76 9.03 -15.71
N GLU A 133 4.17 7.86 -16.20
CA GLU A 133 3.46 7.06 -17.19
C GLU A 133 2.51 6.04 -16.52
N SER A 134 2.57 5.92 -15.18
CA SER A 134 1.62 5.08 -14.44
C SER A 134 0.24 5.76 -14.42
N PRO A 135 -0.82 5.06 -14.83
CA PRO A 135 -2.19 5.59 -14.83
C PRO A 135 -2.82 5.63 -13.43
N THR A 136 -2.20 4.94 -12.48
CA THR A 136 -2.62 4.77 -11.09
C THR A 136 -1.40 4.85 -10.17
N PRO A 137 -1.58 5.05 -8.85
CA PRO A 137 -0.48 5.07 -7.88
C PRO A 137 0.42 3.84 -7.91
N CYS A 138 -0.14 2.67 -8.24
CA CYS A 138 0.54 1.38 -8.22
C CYS A 138 0.62 0.74 -9.61
N GLY A 139 0.51 1.55 -10.67
CA GLY A 139 0.58 1.07 -12.05
C GLY A 139 1.94 0.54 -12.48
N ARG A 140 2.06 0.18 -13.76
CA ARG A 140 3.22 -0.55 -14.33
C ARG A 140 4.59 0.11 -14.12
N GLU A 141 4.65 1.44 -14.13
CA GLU A 141 5.88 2.19 -13.93
C GLU A 141 6.01 2.71 -12.49
N SER A 142 5.21 2.17 -11.55
CA SER A 142 5.31 2.56 -10.15
C SER A 142 6.64 2.11 -9.56
N PRO A 143 7.17 2.85 -8.57
CA PRO A 143 8.40 2.46 -7.89
C PRO A 143 8.37 1.07 -7.27
N PHE A 144 7.18 0.52 -6.97
CA PHE A 144 7.10 -0.84 -6.45
C PHE A 144 7.33 -1.91 -7.52
N VAL A 145 6.85 -1.70 -8.76
CA VAL A 145 7.14 -2.62 -9.87
C VAL A 145 8.65 -2.66 -10.15
N ARG A 146 9.31 -1.48 -10.14
CA ARG A 146 10.76 -1.38 -10.26
C ARG A 146 11.48 -2.08 -9.10
N LEU A 147 11.02 -1.89 -7.87
CA LEU A 147 11.59 -2.55 -6.70
C LEU A 147 11.52 -4.09 -6.79
N MET A 148 10.42 -4.65 -7.31
CA MET A 148 10.31 -6.10 -7.56
C MET A 148 11.30 -6.57 -8.63
N GLN A 149 11.43 -5.82 -9.73
CA GLN A 149 12.39 -6.14 -10.80
C GLN A 149 13.83 -6.16 -10.27
N GLN A 150 14.16 -5.24 -9.36
CA GLN A 150 15.49 -5.09 -8.75
C GLN A 150 15.70 -5.93 -7.46
N ASP A 151 14.79 -6.84 -7.11
CA ASP A 151 14.85 -7.67 -5.90
C ASP A 151 15.06 -6.88 -4.59
N GLY A 152 14.45 -5.70 -4.51
CA GLY A 152 14.57 -4.82 -3.35
C GLY A 152 13.73 -5.26 -2.15
N PHE A 153 13.74 -4.46 -1.09
CA PHE A 153 13.07 -4.73 0.17
C PHE A 153 12.04 -3.64 0.52
N LEU A 154 10.91 -4.08 1.07
CA LEU A 154 9.98 -3.25 1.82
C LEU A 154 10.42 -3.24 3.28
N LEU A 155 10.62 -2.06 3.85
CA LEU A 155 10.95 -1.86 5.27
C LEU A 155 9.80 -1.15 5.99
N LEU A 156 9.35 -1.76 7.08
CA LEU A 156 8.32 -1.25 7.96
C LEU A 156 8.94 -0.97 9.32
N LEU A 157 9.23 0.30 9.62
CA LEU A 157 9.98 0.70 10.81
C LEU A 157 9.03 1.30 11.85
N GLY A 158 8.64 0.50 12.84
CA GLY A 158 7.63 0.91 13.83
C GLY A 158 6.22 1.04 13.25
N VAL A 159 5.96 0.42 12.09
CA VAL A 159 4.66 0.32 11.43
C VAL A 159 4.46 -1.12 10.96
N ASN A 160 3.25 -1.48 10.52
CA ASN A 160 2.92 -2.80 10.01
C ASN A 160 2.35 -2.72 8.57
N VAL A 161 1.86 -3.84 8.06
CA VAL A 161 1.24 -3.96 6.72
C VAL A 161 0.15 -2.93 6.40
N ARG A 162 -0.49 -2.32 7.41
CA ARG A 162 -1.45 -1.20 7.22
C ARG A 162 -0.84 -0.07 6.39
N ALA A 163 0.46 0.19 6.55
CA ALA A 163 1.16 1.27 5.88
C ALA A 163 1.55 0.96 4.42
N LEU A 164 1.48 -0.30 3.99
CA LEU A 164 1.94 -0.73 2.66
C LEU A 164 0.93 -0.42 1.56
N THR A 165 1.02 0.77 0.97
CA THR A 165 0.31 1.10 -0.29
C THR A 165 0.65 0.09 -1.41
N ASN A 166 1.79 -0.59 -1.32
CA ASN A 166 2.26 -1.63 -2.23
C ASN A 166 1.28 -2.79 -2.42
N VAL A 167 0.38 -3.06 -1.46
CA VAL A 167 -0.69 -4.07 -1.61
C VAL A 167 -1.51 -3.82 -2.87
N HIS A 168 -1.72 -2.56 -3.26
CA HIS A 168 -2.59 -2.18 -4.37
C HIS A 168 -2.04 -2.52 -5.76
N VAL A 169 -0.75 -2.87 -5.89
CA VAL A 169 -0.18 -3.24 -7.20
C VAL A 169 -0.87 -4.46 -7.81
N VAL A 170 -1.29 -5.42 -6.97
CA VAL A 170 -1.93 -6.64 -7.46
C VAL A 170 -3.36 -6.36 -7.92
N GLU A 171 -4.01 -5.38 -7.30
CA GLU A 171 -5.36 -4.96 -7.66
C GLU A 171 -5.38 -4.30 -9.02
N ASP A 172 -4.42 -3.39 -9.25
CA ASP A 172 -4.19 -2.76 -10.55
C ASP A 172 -3.85 -3.83 -11.61
N ALA A 173 -2.86 -4.69 -11.32
CA ALA A 173 -2.38 -5.69 -12.26
C ALA A 173 -3.44 -6.72 -12.65
N ARG A 174 -4.32 -7.10 -11.72
CA ARG A 174 -5.40 -8.07 -11.99
C ARG A 174 -6.73 -7.45 -12.35
N ASN A 175 -6.88 -6.13 -12.24
CA ASN A 175 -8.17 -5.45 -12.34
C ASN A 175 -9.25 -6.14 -11.50
N VAL A 176 -8.97 -6.28 -10.20
CA VAL A 176 -9.86 -7.02 -9.30
C VAL A 176 -11.30 -6.47 -9.37
N PRO A 177 -12.33 -7.31 -9.15
CA PRO A 177 -13.72 -6.92 -9.38
C PRO A 177 -14.21 -5.69 -8.57
N TYR A 178 -13.54 -5.38 -7.46
CA TYR A 178 -13.81 -4.23 -6.60
C TYR A 178 -12.85 -3.06 -6.78
N LEU A 179 -11.90 -3.14 -7.72
CA LEU A 179 -11.10 -1.98 -8.11
C LEU A 179 -12.03 -1.00 -8.81
N SER A 180 -12.45 0.01 -8.06
CA SER A 180 -13.51 0.91 -8.45
C SER A 180 -12.99 2.32 -8.64
N ALA A 181 -13.41 2.95 -9.74
CA ALA A 181 -13.17 4.34 -10.09
C ALA A 181 -11.68 4.74 -10.13
N ILE A 182 -11.21 5.02 -11.34
CA ILE A 182 -9.99 5.81 -11.56
C ILE A 182 -10.45 7.22 -11.90
N ASP A 183 -9.83 8.22 -11.29
CA ASP A 183 -9.81 9.62 -11.71
C ASP A 183 -8.64 9.77 -12.69
N PRO A 184 -8.88 9.73 -14.03
CA PRO A 184 -7.79 9.75 -15.00
C PRO A 184 -6.99 11.06 -14.99
N PRO A 185 -7.60 12.26 -14.90
CA PRO A 185 -6.86 13.52 -14.75
C PRO A 185 -5.85 13.49 -13.60
N HIS A 186 -6.24 12.98 -12.43
CA HIS A 186 -5.34 12.91 -11.27
C HIS A 186 -4.60 11.58 -11.13
N ARG A 187 -4.72 10.68 -12.13
CA ARG A 187 -4.13 9.35 -12.17
C ARG A 187 -4.31 8.60 -10.85
N HIS A 188 -5.49 8.73 -10.25
CA HIS A 188 -5.76 8.22 -8.91
C HIS A 188 -6.81 7.11 -8.96
N ALA A 189 -6.48 5.94 -8.44
CA ALA A 189 -7.43 4.85 -8.26
C ALA A 189 -7.96 4.85 -6.82
N THR A 190 -9.27 4.79 -6.65
CA THR A 190 -9.90 4.67 -5.32
C THR A 190 -10.00 3.20 -4.89
N TYR A 191 -8.95 2.72 -4.23
CA TYR A 191 -8.85 1.33 -3.77
C TYR A 191 -9.85 0.96 -2.66
N THR A 192 -10.51 1.91 -2.02
CA THR A 192 -11.34 1.65 -0.83
C THR A 192 -12.83 1.51 -1.12
N THR A 193 -13.33 1.89 -2.28
CA THR A 193 -14.76 2.18 -2.41
C THR A 193 -15.65 0.94 -2.48
N SER A 194 -15.38 -0.01 -3.38
CA SER A 194 -16.19 -1.24 -3.51
C SER A 194 -15.74 -2.36 -2.59
N GLY A 195 -15.35 -2.07 -1.34
CA GLY A 195 -14.99 -3.10 -0.38
C GLY A 195 -14.18 -2.58 0.79
N ARG A 196 -14.68 -2.78 2.02
CA ARG A 196 -13.90 -2.52 3.22
C ARG A 196 -12.70 -3.46 3.25
N ARG A 197 -11.50 -2.92 3.38
CA ARG A 197 -10.26 -3.67 3.22
C ARG A 197 -9.82 -4.34 4.52
N ILE A 198 -9.34 -5.58 4.41
CA ILE A 198 -8.72 -6.30 5.53
C ILE A 198 -7.48 -5.53 6.00
N GLN A 199 -6.67 -5.01 5.08
CA GLN A 199 -5.48 -4.20 5.38
C GLN A 199 -5.74 -3.01 6.33
N TYR A 200 -6.93 -2.42 6.34
CA TYR A 200 -7.22 -1.24 7.16
C TYR A 200 -8.09 -1.52 8.38
N ARG A 201 -8.69 -2.72 8.48
CA ARG A 201 -9.59 -3.08 9.58
C ARG A 201 -9.03 -4.20 10.44
N TYR A 202 -8.18 -5.03 9.85
CA TYR A 202 -7.62 -6.24 10.44
C TYR A 202 -6.14 -6.37 10.03
N ASP A 203 -5.39 -5.26 10.10
CA ASP A 203 -3.97 -5.22 9.72
C ASP A 203 -3.10 -6.19 10.52
N GLU A 204 -3.39 -6.41 11.79
CA GLU A 204 -2.68 -7.39 12.61
C GLU A 204 -2.88 -8.82 12.09
N GLN A 205 -4.09 -9.17 11.64
CA GLN A 205 -4.36 -10.49 11.06
C GLN A 205 -3.68 -10.65 9.69
N LEU A 206 -3.62 -9.59 8.89
CA LEU A 206 -2.88 -9.60 7.63
C LEU A 206 -1.36 -9.70 7.87
N GLN A 207 -0.83 -9.03 8.90
CA GLN A 207 0.57 -9.15 9.30
C GLN A 207 0.88 -10.61 9.72
N ASP A 208 0.04 -11.23 10.55
CA ASP A 208 0.15 -12.65 10.93
C ASP A 208 0.18 -13.58 9.70
N ALA A 209 -0.63 -13.29 8.67
CA ALA A 209 -0.61 -14.05 7.43
C ALA A 209 0.76 -14.02 6.74
N LEU A 210 1.39 -12.83 6.67
CA LEU A 210 2.72 -12.66 6.06
C LEU A 210 3.82 -13.32 6.91
N ASP A 211 3.69 -13.26 8.24
CA ASP A 211 4.60 -13.92 9.17
C ASP A 211 4.53 -15.45 9.02
N ARG A 212 3.31 -16.02 9.01
CA ARG A 212 3.06 -17.46 8.80
C ARG A 212 3.40 -17.93 7.39
N ALA A 213 3.33 -17.06 6.39
CA ALA A 213 3.83 -17.31 5.05
C ALA A 213 5.37 -17.39 4.98
N GLY A 214 6.06 -16.99 6.06
CA GLY A 214 7.52 -17.04 6.16
C GLY A 214 8.22 -16.06 5.21
N ILE A 215 7.58 -14.92 4.93
CA ILE A 215 8.13 -13.89 4.02
C ILE A 215 8.59 -12.62 4.75
N VAL A 216 8.33 -12.52 6.05
CA VAL A 216 8.69 -11.39 6.89
C VAL A 216 9.92 -11.74 7.74
N ARG A 217 10.89 -10.84 7.77
CA ARG A 217 11.94 -10.81 8.79
C ARG A 217 11.63 -9.72 9.78
N THR A 218 11.82 -9.99 11.07
CA THR A 218 11.50 -9.06 12.15
C THR A 218 12.72 -8.82 13.01
N SER A 219 12.92 -7.56 13.41
CA SER A 219 13.97 -7.12 14.31
C SER A 219 13.42 -6.02 15.20
N ARG A 220 14.05 -5.79 16.36
CA ARG A 220 13.71 -4.68 17.26
C ARG A 220 14.81 -3.63 17.22
N ILE A 221 14.43 -2.38 17.01
CA ILE A 221 15.35 -1.22 16.98
C ILE A 221 14.81 -0.19 17.96
N GLY A 222 15.48 -0.03 19.11
CA GLY A 222 14.92 0.70 20.24
C GLY A 222 13.60 0.07 20.70
N ASP A 223 12.54 0.88 20.72
CA ASP A 223 11.18 0.43 21.02
C ASP A 223 10.39 -0.05 19.79
N ALA A 224 10.91 0.16 18.58
CA ALA A 224 10.20 -0.14 17.35
C ALA A 224 10.33 -1.63 17.00
N THR A 225 9.19 -2.28 16.77
CA THR A 225 9.17 -3.53 15.99
C THR A 225 9.32 -3.16 14.53
N CYS A 226 10.32 -3.73 13.88
CA CYS A 226 10.67 -3.44 12.50
C CYS A 226 10.58 -4.70 11.66
N HIS A 227 10.06 -4.58 10.45
CA HIS A 227 9.90 -5.69 9.52
C HIS A 227 10.60 -5.40 8.18
N ALA A 228 11.10 -6.47 7.55
CA ALA A 228 11.58 -6.45 6.19
C ALA A 228 10.93 -7.58 5.38
N ILE A 229 10.50 -7.25 4.17
CA ILE A 229 9.91 -8.20 3.21
C ILE A 229 10.60 -7.99 1.87
N ARG A 230 11.09 -9.06 1.23
CA ARG A 230 11.58 -8.95 -0.15
C ARG A 230 10.42 -8.61 -1.07
N ALA A 231 10.61 -7.64 -1.96
CA ALA A 231 9.56 -7.17 -2.85
C ALA A 231 9.00 -8.29 -3.74
N ARG A 232 9.87 -9.19 -4.21
CA ARG A 232 9.47 -10.38 -4.99
C ARG A 232 8.63 -11.36 -4.17
N ASP A 233 9.03 -11.65 -2.94
CA ASP A 233 8.24 -12.53 -2.06
C ASP A 233 6.85 -11.94 -1.79
N PHE A 234 6.77 -10.63 -1.53
CA PHE A 234 5.50 -9.94 -1.32
C PHE A 234 4.63 -9.95 -2.58
N GLY A 235 5.20 -9.64 -3.74
CA GLY A 235 4.50 -9.66 -5.02
C GLY A 235 3.98 -11.06 -5.38
N SER A 236 4.80 -12.09 -5.13
CA SER A 236 4.42 -13.49 -5.32
C SER A 236 3.27 -13.90 -4.40
N PHE A 237 3.35 -13.57 -3.11
CA PHE A 237 2.27 -13.84 -2.15
C PHE A 237 0.96 -13.18 -2.57
N LEU A 238 1.00 -11.88 -2.89
CA LEU A 238 -0.18 -11.14 -3.37
C LEU A 238 -0.78 -11.76 -4.63
N TRP A 239 0.06 -12.16 -5.59
CA TRP A 239 -0.42 -12.81 -6.81
C TRP A 239 -1.13 -14.13 -6.50
N VAL A 240 -0.51 -15.01 -5.71
CA VAL A 240 -1.05 -16.33 -5.37
C VAL A 240 -2.40 -16.22 -4.67
N ILE A 241 -2.52 -15.37 -3.64
CA ILE A 241 -3.77 -15.26 -2.88
C ILE A 241 -4.91 -14.67 -3.72
N THR A 242 -4.60 -13.75 -4.64
CA THR A 242 -5.63 -13.15 -5.49
C THR A 242 -5.98 -14.07 -6.65
N GLU A 243 -5.05 -14.88 -7.14
CA GLU A 243 -5.30 -15.95 -8.11
C GLU A 243 -6.31 -16.97 -7.59
N ASP A 244 -6.20 -17.36 -6.32
CA ASP A 244 -7.16 -18.23 -5.64
C ASP A 244 -8.52 -17.54 -5.42
N ASP A 245 -8.54 -16.36 -4.80
CA ASP A 245 -9.75 -15.58 -4.60
C ASP A 245 -9.51 -14.09 -4.94
N PRO A 246 -10.13 -13.55 -6.01
CA PRO A 246 -10.03 -12.13 -6.32
C PRO A 246 -10.42 -11.23 -5.15
N TRP A 247 -11.38 -11.64 -4.31
CA TRP A 247 -11.95 -10.87 -3.19
C TRP A 247 -11.24 -11.07 -1.86
N SER A 248 -10.09 -11.77 -1.86
CA SER A 248 -9.34 -12.10 -0.65
C SER A 248 -8.94 -10.88 0.19
N LEU A 249 -8.78 -9.70 -0.41
CA LEU A 249 -8.32 -8.49 0.30
C LEU A 249 -9.44 -7.61 0.90
N VAL A 250 -10.71 -7.89 0.61
CA VAL A 250 -11.87 -7.08 1.02
C VAL A 250 -12.94 -7.90 1.72
N LEU A 251 -13.65 -7.29 2.67
CA LEU A 251 -14.67 -7.94 3.48
C LEU A 251 -15.94 -8.22 2.68
N ARG A 252 -16.54 -9.40 2.87
CA ARG A 252 -17.79 -9.81 2.24
C ARG A 252 -18.67 -10.60 3.21
N PRO A 253 -20.01 -10.46 3.12
CA PRO A 253 -20.91 -11.33 3.85
C PRO A 253 -20.70 -12.79 3.45
N SER A 254 -20.88 -13.70 4.40
CA SER A 254 -20.90 -15.14 4.19
C SER A 254 -22.33 -15.62 4.25
N GLU A 255 -22.84 -16.21 3.16
CA GLU A 255 -24.18 -16.80 3.07
C GLU A 255 -25.25 -15.92 3.75
N ASP A 256 -25.68 -16.28 4.95
CA ASP A 256 -26.75 -15.64 5.72
C ASP A 256 -26.30 -14.59 6.75
N ALA A 257 -24.99 -14.40 6.96
CA ALA A 257 -24.44 -13.52 7.99
C ALA A 257 -23.49 -12.42 7.46
N TRP A 258 -23.52 -11.27 8.15
CA TRP A 258 -22.49 -10.24 8.05
C TRP A 258 -21.67 -10.24 9.33
N ASP A 259 -20.60 -11.02 9.33
CA ASP A 259 -19.55 -11.01 10.36
C ASP A 259 -18.20 -10.68 9.69
N PRO A 260 -17.75 -9.41 9.73
CA PRO A 260 -16.51 -9.01 9.08
C PRO A 260 -15.26 -9.60 9.75
N ASP A 261 -15.31 -9.93 11.03
CA ASP A 261 -14.16 -10.48 11.76
C ASP A 261 -14.00 -11.99 11.45
N GLU A 262 -15.11 -12.72 11.36
CA GLU A 262 -15.11 -14.09 10.85
C GLU A 262 -14.66 -14.18 9.39
N ASP A 263 -15.18 -13.32 8.51
CA ASP A 263 -14.76 -13.28 7.09
C ASP A 263 -13.27 -12.97 6.95
N ALA A 264 -12.75 -12.00 7.73
CA ALA A 264 -11.32 -11.70 7.76
C ALA A 264 -10.51 -12.93 8.16
N ARG A 265 -10.84 -13.57 9.29
CA ARG A 265 -10.15 -14.80 9.74
C ARG A 265 -10.17 -15.91 8.70
N ARG A 266 -11.32 -16.16 8.07
CA ARG A 266 -11.46 -17.18 7.02
C ARG A 266 -10.54 -16.88 5.84
N LYS A 267 -10.55 -15.65 5.33
CA LYS A 267 -9.72 -15.23 4.20
C LYS A 267 -8.23 -15.28 4.54
N ILE A 268 -7.83 -14.82 5.72
CA ILE A 268 -6.45 -14.94 6.19
C ILE A 268 -6.02 -16.40 6.28
N GLY A 269 -6.87 -17.28 6.83
CA GLY A 269 -6.64 -18.72 6.85
C GLY A 269 -6.41 -19.29 5.45
N ARG A 270 -7.26 -18.92 4.49
CA ARG A 270 -7.15 -19.33 3.09
C ARG A 270 -5.88 -18.81 2.41
N MET A 271 -5.51 -17.55 2.63
CA MET A 271 -4.26 -16.96 2.10
C MET A 271 -3.04 -17.80 2.51
N VAL A 272 -2.96 -18.14 3.79
CA VAL A 272 -1.84 -18.96 4.33
C VAL A 272 -1.90 -20.38 3.80
N GLU A 273 -3.09 -21.00 3.76
CA GLU A 273 -3.28 -22.36 3.25
C GLU A 273 -2.78 -22.47 1.80
N VAL A 274 -3.25 -21.60 0.89
CA VAL A 274 -2.88 -21.63 -0.52
C VAL A 274 -1.38 -21.40 -0.71
N TRP A 275 -0.81 -20.43 0.00
CA TRP A 275 0.62 -20.14 -0.09
C TRP A 275 1.47 -21.32 0.41
N THR A 276 1.12 -21.89 1.56
CA THR A 276 1.91 -22.97 2.19
C THR A 276 1.77 -24.30 1.45
N ALA A 277 0.63 -24.56 0.81
CA ALA A 277 0.43 -25.75 -0.02
C ALA A 277 1.32 -25.77 -1.27
N SER A 278 1.55 -24.62 -1.90
CA SER A 278 2.41 -24.50 -3.08
C SER A 278 2.99 -23.08 -3.22
N PRO A 279 4.11 -22.77 -2.53
CA PRO A 279 4.67 -21.42 -2.56
C PRO A 279 5.38 -21.16 -3.91
N ASP A 280 4.65 -20.56 -4.86
CA ASP A 280 5.25 -20.06 -6.09
C ASP A 280 5.98 -18.74 -5.82
N ARG A 281 7.28 -18.85 -5.53
CA ARG A 281 8.18 -17.73 -5.26
C ARG A 281 8.44 -16.85 -6.48
N ASP A 282 8.12 -17.31 -7.69
CA ASP A 282 8.32 -16.59 -8.95
C ASP A 282 7.02 -15.97 -9.50
N ALA A 283 5.89 -16.11 -8.78
CA ALA A 283 4.60 -15.53 -9.16
C ALA A 283 4.63 -14.00 -9.34
N TRP A 284 5.59 -13.28 -8.72
CA TRP A 284 5.83 -11.86 -8.95
C TRP A 284 6.06 -11.53 -10.44
N GLN A 285 6.61 -12.46 -11.23
CA GLN A 285 6.80 -12.26 -12.67
C GLN A 285 5.46 -12.15 -13.40
N ARG A 286 4.46 -12.95 -12.98
CA ARG A 286 3.09 -12.87 -13.50
C ARG A 286 2.43 -11.57 -13.11
N LEU A 287 2.67 -11.09 -11.89
CA LEU A 287 2.23 -9.77 -11.45
C LEU A 287 2.83 -8.66 -12.31
N VAL A 288 4.15 -8.65 -12.53
CA VAL A 288 4.84 -7.66 -13.37
C VAL A 288 4.37 -7.73 -14.83
N ALA A 289 4.15 -8.93 -15.36
CA ALA A 289 3.63 -9.11 -16.72
C ALA A 289 2.18 -8.62 -16.85
N ALA A 290 1.33 -8.88 -15.85
CA ALA A 290 -0.04 -8.44 -15.83
C ALA A 290 -0.16 -6.92 -15.67
N SER A 291 0.72 -6.29 -14.88
CA SER A 291 0.73 -4.84 -14.70
C SER A 291 1.02 -4.07 -15.99
N GLN A 292 1.69 -4.69 -16.98
CA GLN A 292 1.90 -4.07 -18.31
C GLN A 292 0.59 -3.84 -19.06
N ARG A 293 -0.47 -4.58 -18.72
CA ARG A 293 -1.79 -4.37 -19.28
C ARG A 293 -2.44 -3.22 -18.52
N GLN A 294 -3.06 -2.31 -19.24
CA GLN A 294 -3.87 -1.26 -18.65
C GLN A 294 -5.34 -1.53 -18.96
N PRO A 295 -5.98 -2.46 -18.23
CA PRO A 295 -7.41 -2.70 -18.38
C PRO A 295 -8.19 -1.46 -17.94
N ALA A 296 -9.35 -1.24 -18.56
CA ALA A 296 -10.29 -0.26 -18.03
C ALA A 296 -10.74 -0.75 -16.64
N PRO A 297 -10.64 0.10 -15.60
CA PRO A 297 -11.09 -0.26 -14.26
C PRO A 297 -12.59 -0.54 -14.28
N ASN A 298 -13.07 -1.33 -13.32
CA ASN A 298 -14.51 -1.47 -13.12
C ASN A 298 -15.10 -0.10 -12.76
N ARG A 299 -16.20 0.26 -13.42
CA ARG A 299 -16.92 1.51 -13.10
C ARG A 299 -17.62 1.35 -11.77
N PHE A 300 -17.44 2.31 -10.87
CA PHE A 300 -18.24 2.37 -9.66
C PHE A 300 -19.65 2.85 -10.03
N GLU A 301 -20.64 1.97 -9.94
CA GLU A 301 -22.04 2.30 -10.23
C GLU A 301 -22.90 1.87 -9.04
N PRO A 302 -23.68 2.79 -8.44
CA PRO A 302 -24.71 2.42 -7.48
C PRO A 302 -25.60 1.33 -8.05
N ALA A 303 -25.89 0.31 -7.26
CA ALA A 303 -26.76 -0.77 -7.69
C ALA A 303 -28.17 -0.25 -7.97
N THR A 304 -28.66 -0.47 -9.18
CA THR A 304 -30.05 -0.23 -9.57
C THR A 304 -30.97 -1.36 -9.10
N ASP A 305 -30.45 -2.58 -9.07
CA ASP A 305 -31.11 -3.76 -8.51
C ASP A 305 -30.36 -4.20 -7.24
N VAL A 306 -30.98 -3.95 -6.10
CA VAL A 306 -30.35 -4.10 -4.78
C VAL A 306 -30.85 -5.36 -4.12
N ARG A 307 -29.88 -6.17 -3.67
CA ARG A 307 -30.13 -7.41 -2.92
C ARG A 307 -30.49 -7.09 -1.48
N THR A 308 -31.77 -6.85 -1.22
CA THR A 308 -32.28 -6.50 0.12
C THR A 308 -32.26 -7.67 1.10
N ASP A 309 -32.10 -8.89 0.58
CA ASP A 309 -31.88 -10.15 1.31
C ASP A 309 -30.44 -10.29 1.83
N CYS A 310 -29.50 -9.49 1.33
CA CYS A 310 -28.11 -9.54 1.76
C CYS A 310 -27.94 -9.08 3.22
N PRO A 311 -27.25 -9.83 4.08
CA PRO A 311 -27.06 -9.47 5.49
C PRO A 311 -26.18 -8.23 5.68
N ALA A 312 -25.46 -7.79 4.64
CA ALA A 312 -24.70 -6.53 4.64
C ALA A 312 -25.54 -5.31 4.21
N TYR A 313 -26.78 -5.48 3.74
CA TYR A 313 -27.64 -4.36 3.33
C TYR A 313 -28.07 -3.52 4.54
N ARG A 314 -28.09 -2.19 4.40
CA ARG A 314 -28.35 -1.23 5.49
C ARG A 314 -29.44 -0.22 5.16
N GLY A 315 -30.33 -0.54 4.22
CA GLY A 315 -31.40 0.36 3.81
C GLY A 315 -30.90 1.51 2.93
N VAL A 316 -31.72 2.56 2.83
CA VAL A 316 -31.40 3.79 2.10
C VAL A 316 -30.92 4.84 3.09
N VAL A 317 -29.73 5.40 2.85
CA VAL A 317 -29.13 6.48 3.65
C VAL A 317 -28.54 7.52 2.70
N ARG A 318 -28.90 8.79 2.90
CA ARG A 318 -28.53 9.92 2.01
C ARG A 318 -28.80 9.58 0.54
N ASP A 319 -30.06 9.20 0.25
CA ASP A 319 -30.57 8.89 -1.10
C ASP A 319 -29.91 7.72 -1.84
N HIS A 320 -29.10 6.91 -1.16
CA HIS A 320 -28.46 5.74 -1.73
C HIS A 320 -28.70 4.48 -0.89
N HIS A 321 -28.93 3.36 -1.56
CA HIS A 321 -28.87 2.04 -0.94
C HIS A 321 -27.46 1.79 -0.38
N ARG A 322 -27.37 1.34 0.87
CA ARG A 322 -26.10 1.16 1.57
C ARG A 322 -25.76 -0.30 1.87
N CYS A 323 -24.46 -0.58 1.87
CA CYS A 323 -23.86 -1.88 2.13
C CYS A 323 -22.74 -1.74 3.18
N ALA A 324 -22.85 -2.47 4.29
CA ALA A 324 -21.84 -2.50 5.35
C ALA A 324 -20.49 -3.06 4.87
N ALA A 325 -20.47 -3.82 3.77
CA ALA A 325 -19.26 -4.37 3.17
C ALA A 325 -18.49 -3.39 2.27
N ASN A 326 -19.09 -2.24 1.95
CA ASN A 326 -18.47 -1.21 1.12
C ASN A 326 -18.03 -0.02 1.96
N ASP A 327 -17.11 0.77 1.41
CA ASP A 327 -16.64 2.03 1.99
C ASP A 327 -17.31 3.22 1.28
N ILE A 328 -17.00 4.43 1.73
CA ILE A 328 -17.61 5.66 1.26
C ILE A 328 -17.40 5.83 -0.26
N PRO A 329 -18.46 6.18 -1.03
CA PRO A 329 -18.41 6.35 -2.49
C PRO A 329 -17.38 7.40 -2.91
N PRO A 330 -16.92 7.39 -4.19
CA PRO A 330 -15.75 8.15 -4.61
C PRO A 330 -15.94 9.67 -4.66
N TRP A 331 -17.18 10.16 -4.65
CA TRP A 331 -17.53 11.58 -4.73
C TRP A 331 -17.78 12.26 -3.37
N GLU A 332 -17.74 11.52 -2.26
CA GLU A 332 -18.00 12.06 -0.91
C GLU A 332 -16.69 12.29 -0.14
N SER A 333 -16.58 13.32 0.69
CA SER A 333 -15.37 13.52 1.52
C SER A 333 -15.36 12.56 2.71
N PHE A 334 -14.20 11.97 3.04
CA PHE A 334 -14.07 11.13 4.24
C PHE A 334 -14.36 11.89 5.54
N SER A 335 -14.17 13.21 5.58
CA SER A 335 -14.46 14.04 6.76
C SER A 335 -15.95 14.12 7.10
N ASP A 336 -16.81 13.84 6.13
CA ASP A 336 -18.25 14.08 6.22
C ASP A 336 -19.01 12.82 6.67
N TYR A 337 -18.27 11.74 6.95
CA TYR A 337 -18.78 10.40 7.23
C TYR A 337 -18.09 9.83 8.48
N PRO A 338 -18.86 9.34 9.47
CA PRO A 338 -18.33 8.46 10.49
C PRO A 338 -17.62 7.27 9.85
N VAL A 339 -16.52 6.83 10.47
CA VAL A 339 -15.69 5.72 10.02
C VAL A 339 -16.50 4.42 9.78
N ASP A 340 -17.63 4.27 10.46
CA ASP A 340 -18.47 3.07 10.37
C ASP A 340 -19.76 3.25 9.56
N GLU A 341 -19.95 4.41 8.90
CA GLU A 341 -21.08 4.60 7.99
C GLU A 341 -20.95 3.65 6.77
N PRO A 342 -22.00 2.90 6.40
CA PRO A 342 -21.92 1.95 5.30
C PRO A 342 -21.79 2.65 3.94
N GLY A 343 -21.01 2.04 3.04
CA GLY A 343 -20.81 2.51 1.68
C GLY A 343 -22.03 2.33 0.77
N VAL A 344 -21.98 2.89 -0.45
CA VAL A 344 -23.05 2.68 -1.45
C VAL A 344 -23.04 1.22 -1.91
N ALA A 345 -24.22 0.62 -2.04
CA ALA A 345 -24.39 -0.74 -2.51
C ALA A 345 -23.99 -0.87 -3.99
N THR A 346 -23.14 -1.84 -4.30
CA THR A 346 -22.66 -2.17 -5.66
C THR A 346 -22.96 -3.64 -5.99
N CYS A 347 -24.20 -4.08 -5.71
CA CYS A 347 -24.65 -5.48 -5.78
C CYS A 347 -24.32 -6.18 -7.11
N GLY A 348 -24.44 -5.48 -8.25
CA GLY A 348 -24.14 -6.05 -9.58
C GLY A 348 -22.69 -6.47 -9.80
N GLN A 349 -21.75 -6.00 -8.96
CA GLN A 349 -20.34 -6.35 -9.02
C GLN A 349 -19.90 -7.28 -7.89
N CYS A 350 -20.76 -7.54 -6.90
CA CYS A 350 -20.40 -8.25 -5.67
C CYS A 350 -20.50 -9.78 -5.82
N ASN A 351 -19.55 -10.51 -5.21
CA ASN A 351 -19.49 -11.98 -5.27
C ASN A 351 -20.42 -12.72 -4.31
N TRP A 352 -21.10 -12.05 -3.38
CA TRP A 352 -22.12 -12.71 -2.56
C TRP A 352 -23.22 -13.26 -3.47
N ARG A 353 -23.73 -14.47 -3.23
CA ARG A 353 -24.68 -15.13 -4.14
C ARG A 353 -26.08 -15.39 -3.55
N GLY A 354 -26.32 -15.02 -2.29
CA GLY A 354 -27.54 -15.42 -1.61
C GLY A 354 -27.64 -16.94 -1.45
N GLN A 355 -28.77 -17.40 -0.92
CA GLN A 355 -29.18 -18.80 -1.01
C GLN A 355 -30.04 -19.02 -2.25
#